data_AF-A0A8S2T5C2-F1
#
_entry.id   AF-A0A8S2T5C2-F1
#
_cell.length_a   1.000
_cell.length_b   1.000
_cell.length_c   1.000
_cell.angle_alpha   90.00
_cell.angle_beta   90.00
_cell.angle_gamma   90.00
#
_symmetry.space_group_name_H-M   'P 1'
#
loop_
_entity.id
_entity.type
_entity.pdbx_description
1 polymer ?
#
loop_
_entity_poly.entity_id
_entity_poly.type
_entity_poly.pdbx_seq_one_letter_code
_entity_poly.pdbx_strand_id
1 'polypeptide(L)'
;MAAVTNNTPVSNSIATSTRFTDEYDLKEELGKGAFSIVRRCIQKSSAQEFAAKIINTKKLSTRDHQKLEREARICRQLKHPNIELADFGLAIEVTGEQTQWYGFAGTPGYLSPEVLKKEPYGKPVDIWACGVILYILLVGYPPFWDEDQHRLYNQIKAGAYDYPSPEWDTVTTEAKRLIDSMLNINPSRRISATDALKHPWICQRERVAGTIHRQETVDCLRKFNARRKLKGAILSTMFVNRTLIPSK
;
A
#
# COMPACT_ATOMS: atom_id res chain seq x y z
N MET A 1 -7.17 10.11 12.55
CA MET A 1 -5.82 9.88 13.11
C MET A 1 -5.40 11.11 13.92
N ALA A 2 -5.32 10.99 15.25
CA ALA A 2 -4.79 12.06 16.11
C ALA A 2 -3.30 11.80 16.37
N ALA A 3 -2.43 12.60 15.76
CA ALA A 3 -0.99 12.56 15.98
C ALA A 3 -0.54 13.90 16.56
N VAL A 4 -0.12 13.90 17.81
CA VAL A 4 0.33 15.08 18.54
C VAL A 4 1.86 15.04 18.62
N THR A 5 2.50 16.05 18.05
CA THR A 5 3.93 16.34 18.21
C THR A 5 4.05 17.68 18.93
N ASN A 6 4.94 17.78 19.92
CA ASN A 6 5.02 18.93 20.83
C ASN A 6 6.24 19.81 20.55
N ASN A 7 6.06 21.12 20.83
CA ASN A 7 7.05 22.20 20.95
C ASN A 7 7.56 22.81 19.61
N THR A 8 7.64 24.13 19.41
CA THR A 8 7.60 25.28 20.37
C THR A 8 7.00 26.58 19.70
N PRO A 9 6.88 27.78 20.34
CA PRO A 9 5.66 28.61 20.36
C PRO A 9 5.75 29.87 19.43
N VAL A 10 4.88 30.91 19.41
CA VAL A 10 3.88 31.44 20.38
C VAL A 10 2.67 32.09 19.66
N SER A 11 1.44 31.83 20.12
CA SER A 11 0.36 32.83 20.26
C SER A 11 -0.76 32.27 21.16
N ASN A 12 -1.45 33.13 21.92
CA ASN A 12 -2.23 32.72 23.09
C ASN A 12 -3.54 31.98 22.75
N SER A 13 -3.52 30.64 22.88
CA SER A 13 -4.66 29.86 23.37
C SER A 13 -4.15 28.72 24.23
N ILE A 14 -4.74 28.50 25.41
CA ILE A 14 -4.33 27.43 26.32
C ILE A 14 -4.93 26.13 25.80
N ALA A 15 -4.22 25.46 24.89
CA ALA A 15 -4.54 24.10 24.47
C ALA A 15 -4.25 23.13 25.64
N THR A 16 -5.28 22.84 26.44
CA THR A 16 -5.23 21.77 27.43
C THR A 16 -4.95 20.44 26.74
N SER A 17 -3.76 19.87 26.98
CA SER A 17 -3.37 18.58 26.41
C SER A 17 -4.16 17.45 27.09
N THR A 18 -5.34 17.16 26.56
CA THR A 18 -6.15 16.00 26.95
C THR A 18 -5.43 14.71 26.56
N ARG A 19 -5.43 13.71 27.44
CA ARG A 19 -4.90 12.39 27.08
C ARG A 19 -5.92 11.70 26.20
N PHE A 20 -5.48 10.90 25.24
CA PHE A 20 -6.37 10.11 24.39
C PHE A 20 -7.40 9.28 25.17
N THR A 21 -7.01 8.74 26.33
CA THR A 21 -7.87 7.97 27.25
C THR A 21 -8.95 8.80 27.94
N ASP A 22 -8.83 10.12 27.96
CA ASP A 22 -9.83 11.02 28.53
C ASP A 22 -11.01 11.16 27.56
N GLU A 23 -10.76 11.16 26.24
CA GLU A 23 -11.77 11.28 25.17
C GLU A 23 -12.26 9.94 24.57
N TYR A 24 -11.44 8.88 24.60
CA TYR A 24 -11.73 7.61 23.92
C TYR A 24 -11.58 6.40 24.84
N ASP A 25 -12.50 5.45 24.69
CA ASP A 25 -12.40 4.12 25.29
C ASP A 25 -11.74 3.14 24.32
N LEU A 26 -10.58 2.57 24.71
CA LEU A 26 -9.95 1.47 23.96
C LEU A 26 -10.68 0.15 24.22
N LYS A 27 -11.02 -0.56 23.14
CA LYS A 27 -11.67 -1.89 23.14
C LYS A 27 -10.69 -2.95 22.61
N GLU A 28 -11.14 -4.00 21.95
CA GLU A 28 -10.30 -5.13 21.49
C GLU A 28 -9.25 -4.75 20.44
N GLU A 29 -8.30 -5.66 20.20
CA GLU A 29 -7.24 -5.52 19.19
C GLU A 29 -7.76 -5.97 17.82
N LEU A 30 -7.55 -5.13 16.80
CA LEU A 30 -7.90 -5.40 15.40
C LEU A 30 -6.69 -5.87 14.59
N GLY A 31 -5.46 -5.54 15.02
CA GLY A 31 -4.24 -6.03 14.36
C GLY A 31 -2.94 -5.51 15.00
N LYS A 32 -1.82 -6.10 14.55
CA LYS A 32 -0.45 -5.72 14.95
C LYS A 32 0.43 -5.48 13.73
N GLY A 33 1.18 -4.38 13.76
CA GLY A 33 2.34 -4.12 12.89
C GLY A 33 3.65 -4.18 13.68
N ALA A 34 4.79 -3.95 13.01
CA ALA A 34 6.12 -4.09 13.63
C ALA A 34 6.35 -3.19 14.87
N PHE A 35 5.78 -1.98 14.89
CA PHE A 35 5.93 -1.00 15.98
C PHE A 35 4.59 -0.42 16.47
N SER A 36 3.47 -1.00 16.03
CA SER A 36 2.13 -0.46 16.27
C SER A 36 1.10 -1.55 16.55
N ILE A 37 0.10 -1.23 17.36
CA ILE A 37 -1.07 -2.06 17.60
C ILE A 37 -2.30 -1.25 17.18
N VAL A 38 -3.17 -1.84 16.37
CA VAL A 38 -4.46 -1.24 16.02
C VAL A 38 -5.51 -1.82 16.96
N ARG A 39 -6.19 -0.96 17.71
CA ARG A 39 -7.33 -1.33 18.57
C ARG A 39 -8.57 -0.60 18.12
N ARG A 40 -9.74 -1.21 18.31
CA ARG A 40 -11.01 -0.49 18.19
C ARG A 40 -11.12 0.50 19.35
N CYS A 41 -11.69 1.68 19.12
CA CYS A 41 -12.00 2.63 20.17
C CYS A 41 -13.33 3.33 19.93
N ILE A 42 -13.96 3.79 21.01
CA ILE A 42 -15.22 4.54 20.96
C ILE A 42 -14.96 5.94 21.50
N GLN A 43 -15.36 6.98 20.77
CA GLN A 43 -15.31 8.36 21.24
C GLN A 43 -16.46 8.59 22.25
N LYS A 44 -16.13 9.02 23.47
CA LYS A 44 -17.09 9.10 24.58
C LYS A 44 -18.22 10.11 24.35
N SER A 45 -17.95 11.19 23.61
CA SER A 45 -18.91 12.28 23.37
C SER A 45 -19.94 11.98 22.29
N SER A 46 -19.61 11.14 21.30
CA SER A 46 -20.44 10.85 20.12
C SER A 46 -20.91 9.40 20.04
N ALA A 47 -20.36 8.52 20.88
CA ALA A 47 -20.43 7.06 20.77
C ALA A 47 -19.94 6.49 19.42
N GLN A 48 -19.25 7.30 18.59
CA GLN A 48 -18.75 6.86 17.29
C GLN A 48 -17.51 5.96 17.44
N GLU A 49 -17.46 4.90 16.63
CA GLU A 49 -16.37 3.93 16.64
C GLU A 49 -15.26 4.28 15.62
N PHE A 50 -14.01 3.98 16.01
CA PHE A 50 -12.81 4.24 15.21
C PHE A 50 -11.76 3.14 15.40
N ALA A 51 -10.76 3.10 14.52
CA ALA A 51 -9.53 2.32 14.69
C ALA A 51 -8.38 3.22 15.18
N ALA A 52 -7.85 2.94 16.38
CA ALA A 52 -6.71 3.61 16.97
C ALA A 52 -5.41 2.85 16.68
N LYS A 53 -4.56 3.40 15.80
CA LYS A 53 -3.19 2.93 15.57
C LYS A 53 -2.27 3.47 16.67
N ILE A 54 -2.03 2.66 17.70
CA ILE A 54 -1.22 2.99 18.88
C ILE A 54 0.25 2.64 18.58
N ILE A 55 1.17 3.59 18.79
CA ILE A 55 2.59 3.45 18.42
C ILE A 55 3.45 3.72 19.65
N ASN A 56 4.43 2.84 19.93
CA ASN A 56 5.34 3.02 21.05
C ASN A 56 6.55 3.87 20.63
N THR A 57 6.42 5.19 20.72
CA THR A 57 7.44 6.17 20.34
C THR A 57 8.77 5.97 21.07
N LYS A 58 8.76 5.53 22.34
CA LYS A 58 9.99 5.25 23.12
C LYS A 58 10.90 4.17 22.52
N LYS A 59 10.40 3.36 21.58
CA LYS A 59 11.16 2.31 20.89
C LYS A 59 11.54 2.68 19.45
N LEU A 60 11.21 3.89 18.97
CA LEU A 60 11.47 4.32 17.60
C LEU A 60 12.84 5.03 17.48
N SER A 61 13.55 4.75 16.39
CA SER A 61 14.71 5.56 16.01
C SER A 61 14.30 6.98 15.62
N THR A 62 15.26 7.92 15.57
CA THR A 62 15.02 9.28 15.03
C THR A 62 14.45 9.25 13.61
N ARG A 63 14.92 8.31 12.78
CA ARG A 63 14.44 8.11 11.40
C ARG A 63 13.00 7.62 11.36
N ASP A 64 12.58 6.79 12.32
CA ASP A 64 11.21 6.26 12.36
C ASP A 64 10.22 7.24 13.00
N HIS A 65 10.68 8.11 13.91
CA HIS A 65 9.93 9.30 14.31
C HIS A 65 9.62 10.21 13.10
N GLN A 66 10.62 10.57 12.30
CA GLN A 66 10.42 11.40 11.11
C GLN A 66 9.45 10.78 10.09
N LYS A 67 9.47 9.43 9.93
CA LYS A 67 8.46 8.73 9.12
C LYS A 67 7.06 8.85 9.70
N LEU A 68 6.90 8.70 11.03
CA LEU A 68 5.61 8.83 11.70
C LEU A 68 5.04 10.24 11.57
N GLU A 69 5.85 11.27 11.71
CA GLU A 69 5.43 12.66 11.50
C GLU A 69 4.97 12.91 10.06
N ARG A 70 5.66 12.31 9.08
CA ARG A 70 5.27 12.36 7.67
C ARG A 70 3.98 11.59 7.39
N GLU A 71 3.84 10.35 7.90
CA GLU A 71 2.61 9.55 7.80
C GLU A 71 1.41 10.33 8.38
N ALA A 72 1.57 10.89 9.58
CA ALA A 72 0.56 11.71 10.24
C ALA A 72 0.16 12.96 9.44
N ARG A 73 1.12 13.63 8.79
CA ARG A 73 0.88 14.83 7.97
C ARG A 73 0.17 14.48 6.65
N ILE A 74 0.61 13.43 5.96
CA ILE A 74 -0.02 12.93 4.73
C ILE A 74 -1.47 12.47 5.02
N CYS A 75 -1.68 11.65 6.04
CA CYS A 75 -3.03 11.19 6.44
C CYS A 75 -3.98 12.35 6.80
N ARG A 76 -3.49 13.51 7.25
CA ARG A 76 -4.35 14.69 7.51
C ARG A 76 -4.77 15.43 6.24
N GLN A 77 -3.95 15.38 5.19
CA GLN A 77 -4.23 16.02 3.90
C GLN A 77 -5.17 15.18 3.03
N LEU A 78 -5.03 13.84 3.07
CA LEU A 78 -5.82 12.92 2.26
C LEU A 78 -7.27 12.80 2.76
N LYS A 79 -8.19 13.52 2.10
CA LYS A 79 -9.63 13.44 2.35
C LYS A 79 -10.35 12.96 1.09
N HIS A 80 -10.64 11.66 1.02
CA HIS A 80 -11.31 11.04 -0.13
C HIS A 80 -12.15 9.84 0.35
N PRO A 81 -13.36 9.59 -0.18
CA PRO A 81 -14.23 8.49 0.28
C PRO A 81 -13.62 7.09 0.11
N ASN A 82 -12.65 6.93 -0.80
CA ASN A 82 -11.92 5.68 -1.01
C ASN A 82 -10.52 5.65 -0.37
N ILE A 83 -10.23 6.55 0.58
CA ILE A 83 -8.99 6.54 1.36
C ILE A 83 -9.32 6.40 2.84
N GLU A 84 -8.98 5.25 3.41
CA GLU A 84 -8.93 5.08 4.86
C GLU A 84 -7.61 5.65 5.42
N LEU A 85 -7.65 6.29 6.59
CA LEU A 85 -6.51 6.99 7.18
C LEU A 85 -5.53 6.03 7.89
N ALA A 86 -4.98 5.08 7.16
CA ALA A 86 -4.05 4.06 7.66
C ALA A 86 -2.94 3.72 6.64
N ASP A 87 -1.80 3.27 7.18
CA ASP A 87 -0.69 2.61 6.47
C ASP A 87 0.02 3.37 5.34
N PHE A 88 -0.07 4.71 5.34
CA PHE A 88 0.78 5.62 4.55
C PHE A 88 2.24 5.73 5.07
N GLY A 89 2.75 4.75 5.83
CA GLY A 89 4.08 4.79 6.46
C GLY A 89 5.27 4.77 5.49
N LEU A 90 5.05 4.40 4.23
CA LEU A 90 6.01 4.53 3.14
C LEU A 90 5.72 5.72 2.20
N ALA A 91 4.58 6.40 2.36
CA ALA A 91 4.22 7.51 1.50
C ALA A 91 5.20 8.68 1.63
N ILE A 92 5.27 9.47 0.56
CA ILE A 92 6.16 10.62 0.38
C ILE A 92 5.35 11.77 -0.21
N GLU A 93 5.79 13.00 0.03
CA GLU A 93 5.24 14.17 -0.65
C GLU A 93 6.09 14.47 -1.89
N VAL A 94 5.43 14.65 -3.03
CA VAL A 94 6.04 14.97 -4.32
C VAL A 94 5.43 16.27 -4.84
N THR A 95 6.25 17.27 -5.11
CA THR A 95 5.79 18.60 -5.53
C THR A 95 5.64 18.66 -7.05
N GLY A 96 4.42 18.91 -7.54
CA GLY A 96 4.15 18.97 -8.98
C GLY A 96 4.47 17.65 -9.67
N GLU A 97 5.24 17.70 -10.75
CA GLU A 97 5.77 16.52 -11.48
C GLU A 97 7.27 16.30 -11.24
N GLN A 98 7.84 16.84 -10.15
CA GLN A 98 9.25 16.63 -9.84
C GLN A 98 9.53 15.16 -9.50
N THR A 99 10.63 14.61 -10.03
CA THR A 99 11.12 13.27 -9.71
C THR A 99 12.40 13.35 -8.91
N GLN A 100 12.51 12.57 -7.83
CA GLN A 100 13.71 12.47 -7.02
C GLN A 100 13.96 11.01 -6.61
N TRP A 101 15.19 10.70 -6.22
CA TRP A 101 15.48 9.44 -5.54
C TRP A 101 15.02 9.49 -4.07
N TYR A 102 13.86 8.92 -3.78
CA TYR A 102 13.33 8.83 -2.40
C TYR A 102 13.80 7.57 -1.64
N GLY A 103 14.66 6.75 -2.26
CA GLY A 103 15.20 5.52 -1.69
C GLY A 103 14.49 4.25 -2.18
N PHE A 104 15.06 3.10 -1.82
CA PHE A 104 14.51 1.78 -2.14
C PHE A 104 13.50 1.36 -1.06
N ALA A 105 12.21 1.40 -1.39
CA ALA A 105 11.12 1.02 -0.49
C ALA A 105 9.91 0.47 -1.28
N GLY A 106 9.19 -0.48 -0.69
CA GLY A 106 8.00 -1.10 -1.26
C GLY A 106 8.00 -2.63 -1.09
N THR A 107 6.96 -3.30 -1.58
CA THR A 107 6.85 -4.77 -1.55
C THR A 107 7.40 -5.34 -2.86
N PRO A 108 8.36 -6.30 -2.85
CA PRO A 108 9.14 -6.71 -4.02
C PRO A 108 8.38 -6.93 -5.34
N GLY A 109 7.25 -7.65 -5.32
CA GLY A 109 6.46 -7.95 -6.52
C GLY A 109 5.63 -6.79 -7.07
N TYR A 110 5.63 -5.62 -6.42
CA TYR A 110 4.89 -4.42 -6.81
C TYR A 110 5.85 -3.22 -7.06
N LEU A 111 7.16 -3.41 -6.88
CA LEU A 111 8.16 -2.38 -7.19
C LEU A 111 8.17 -2.11 -8.69
N SER A 112 8.30 -0.83 -9.07
CA SER A 112 8.40 -0.43 -10.47
C SER A 112 9.86 -0.50 -10.99
N PRO A 113 10.07 -0.56 -12.32
CA PRO A 113 11.40 -0.68 -12.92
C PRO A 113 12.36 0.42 -12.49
N GLU A 114 11.90 1.68 -12.45
CA GLU A 114 12.71 2.84 -12.07
C GLU A 114 13.21 2.77 -10.61
N VAL A 115 12.40 2.26 -9.67
CA VAL A 115 12.82 2.05 -8.27
C VAL A 115 13.90 0.96 -8.18
N LEU A 116 13.78 -0.11 -8.97
CA LEU A 116 14.78 -1.19 -9.03
C LEU A 116 16.08 -0.76 -9.73
N LYS A 117 16.01 0.14 -10.71
CA LYS A 117 17.16 0.73 -11.41
C LYS A 117 17.85 1.83 -10.60
N LYS A 118 17.26 2.26 -9.49
CA LYS A 118 17.69 3.39 -8.64
C LYS A 118 17.61 4.75 -9.35
N GLU A 119 16.65 4.89 -10.26
CA GLU A 119 16.39 6.12 -11.01
C GLU A 119 15.49 7.06 -10.18
N PRO A 120 15.52 8.39 -10.42
CA PRO A 120 14.55 9.32 -9.85
C PRO A 120 13.12 8.91 -10.22
N TYR A 121 12.21 8.92 -9.24
CA TYR A 121 10.83 8.50 -9.43
C TYR A 121 9.82 9.49 -8.82
N GLY A 122 8.54 9.23 -9.03
CA GLY A 122 7.41 10.05 -8.57
C GLY A 122 6.10 9.29 -8.73
N LYS A 123 4.99 9.99 -8.95
CA LYS A 123 3.62 9.43 -9.05
C LYS A 123 3.47 8.15 -9.92
N PRO A 124 4.18 7.96 -11.05
CA PRO A 124 4.00 6.76 -11.88
C PRO A 124 4.30 5.41 -11.20
N VAL A 125 5.00 5.38 -10.05
CA VAL A 125 5.26 4.12 -9.31
C VAL A 125 3.97 3.46 -8.83
N ASP A 126 2.98 4.27 -8.42
CA ASP A 126 1.69 3.76 -7.93
C ASP A 126 0.86 3.17 -9.07
N ILE A 127 0.99 3.72 -10.30
CA ILE A 127 0.32 3.17 -11.48
C ILE A 127 0.86 1.78 -11.83
N TRP A 128 2.17 1.57 -11.70
CA TRP A 128 2.77 0.24 -11.90
C TRP A 128 2.20 -0.76 -10.90
N ALA A 129 2.12 -0.39 -9.62
CA ALA A 129 1.50 -1.22 -8.58
C ALA A 129 0.01 -1.49 -8.88
N CYS A 130 -0.75 -0.51 -9.39
CA CYS A 130 -2.12 -0.70 -9.86
C CYS A 130 -2.20 -1.70 -11.02
N GLY A 131 -1.26 -1.69 -11.98
CA GLY A 131 -1.19 -2.68 -13.06
C GLY A 131 -0.97 -4.10 -12.54
N VAL A 132 -0.06 -4.27 -11.57
CA VAL A 132 0.18 -5.55 -10.88
C VAL A 132 -1.08 -6.02 -10.14
N ILE A 133 -1.78 -5.12 -9.43
CA ILE A 133 -3.03 -5.43 -8.72
C ILE A 133 -4.14 -5.82 -9.71
N LEU A 134 -4.31 -5.07 -10.81
CA LEU A 134 -5.31 -5.35 -11.84
C LEU A 134 -5.09 -6.73 -12.46
N TYR A 135 -3.84 -7.09 -12.79
CA TYR A 135 -3.50 -8.43 -13.27
C TYR A 135 -3.94 -9.51 -12.27
N ILE A 136 -3.57 -9.35 -10.98
CA ILE A 136 -3.97 -10.29 -9.91
C ILE A 136 -5.50 -10.37 -9.75
N LEU A 137 -6.24 -9.28 -9.91
CA LEU A 137 -7.70 -9.27 -9.82
C LEU A 137 -8.39 -10.03 -10.96
N LEU A 138 -7.75 -10.16 -12.14
CA LEU A 138 -8.32 -10.85 -13.30
C LEU A 138 -8.08 -12.36 -13.30
N VAL A 139 -6.92 -12.83 -12.80
CA VAL A 139 -6.53 -14.26 -12.85
C VAL A 139 -6.03 -14.87 -11.54
N GLY A 140 -5.84 -14.08 -10.49
CA GLY A 140 -5.55 -14.55 -9.14
C GLY A 140 -4.09 -14.89 -8.83
N TYR A 141 -3.17 -14.64 -9.77
CA TYR A 141 -1.71 -14.76 -9.59
C TYR A 141 -1.00 -13.51 -10.11
N PRO A 142 0.23 -13.19 -9.65
CA PRO A 142 0.96 -11.99 -10.04
C PRO A 142 1.63 -12.10 -11.42
N PRO A 143 1.82 -10.99 -12.16
CA PRO A 143 2.50 -10.95 -13.46
C PRO A 143 4.02 -11.18 -13.36
N PHE A 144 4.62 -10.83 -12.22
CA PHE A 144 6.04 -11.03 -11.95
C PHE A 144 6.19 -11.93 -10.74
N TRP A 145 6.87 -13.07 -10.91
CA TRP A 145 7.11 -14.00 -9.83
C TRP A 145 8.37 -14.84 -10.02
N ASP A 146 9.16 -14.93 -8.96
CA ASP A 146 10.23 -15.90 -8.80
C ASP A 146 10.42 -16.13 -7.28
N GLU A 147 11.10 -17.23 -6.92
CA GLU A 147 11.57 -17.47 -5.57
C GLU A 147 12.88 -16.73 -5.28
N ASP A 148 13.68 -16.52 -6.33
CA ASP A 148 14.91 -15.71 -6.30
C ASP A 148 14.58 -14.23 -6.54
N GLN A 149 14.95 -13.38 -5.58
CA GLN A 149 14.66 -11.94 -5.66
C GLN A 149 15.39 -11.23 -6.81
N HIS A 150 16.58 -11.70 -7.20
CA HIS A 150 17.34 -11.10 -8.28
C HIS A 150 16.71 -11.42 -9.65
N ARG A 151 16.23 -12.66 -9.84
CA ARG A 151 15.44 -13.03 -11.03
C ARG A 151 14.11 -12.28 -11.10
N LEU A 152 13.36 -12.18 -9.99
CA LEU A 152 12.16 -11.35 -9.91
C LEU A 152 12.44 -9.89 -10.31
N TYR A 153 13.51 -9.29 -9.78
CA TYR A 153 13.86 -7.91 -10.14
C TYR A 153 14.29 -7.77 -11.60
N ASN A 154 14.87 -8.80 -12.22
CA ASN A 154 15.19 -8.79 -13.64
C ASN A 154 13.92 -8.89 -14.52
N GLN A 155 12.94 -9.73 -14.15
CA GLN A 155 11.62 -9.77 -14.82
C GLN A 155 10.96 -8.38 -14.81
N ILE A 156 10.86 -7.76 -13.63
CA ILE A 156 10.26 -6.42 -13.45
C ILE A 156 11.00 -5.37 -14.27
N LYS A 157 12.34 -5.28 -14.17
CA LYS A 157 13.14 -4.29 -14.92
C LYS A 157 13.00 -4.43 -16.44
N ALA A 158 12.77 -5.64 -16.93
CA ALA A 158 12.56 -5.96 -18.34
C ALA A 158 11.08 -5.85 -18.78
N GLY A 159 10.14 -5.64 -17.85
CA GLY A 159 8.70 -5.72 -18.13
C GLY A 159 8.26 -7.08 -18.66
N ALA A 160 8.95 -8.15 -18.26
CA ALA A 160 8.69 -9.51 -18.72
C ALA A 160 7.51 -10.14 -17.94
N TYR A 161 6.31 -9.97 -18.49
CA TYR A 161 5.08 -10.65 -18.12
C TYR A 161 4.31 -11.05 -19.39
N ASP A 162 3.38 -11.98 -19.26
CA ASP A 162 2.57 -12.48 -20.37
C ASP A 162 1.11 -12.73 -19.95
N TYR A 163 0.31 -13.21 -20.91
CA TYR A 163 -1.11 -13.50 -20.77
C TYR A 163 -1.38 -14.97 -21.16
N PRO A 164 -0.96 -15.95 -20.34
CA PRO A 164 -0.99 -17.36 -20.71
C PRO A 164 -2.42 -17.92 -20.81
N SER A 165 -2.59 -18.88 -21.71
CA SER A 165 -3.79 -19.69 -21.86
C SER A 165 -3.81 -20.84 -20.84
N PRO A 166 -4.99 -21.28 -20.37
CA PRO A 166 -6.32 -20.82 -20.75
C PRO A 166 -6.83 -19.58 -19.98
N GLU A 167 -6.20 -19.21 -18.85
CA GLU A 167 -6.77 -18.25 -17.90
C GLU A 167 -6.96 -16.85 -18.49
N TRP A 168 -6.18 -16.46 -19.50
CA TRP A 168 -6.30 -15.17 -20.18
C TRP A 168 -7.12 -15.18 -21.47
N ASP A 169 -7.54 -16.34 -21.99
CA ASP A 169 -8.24 -16.42 -23.28
C ASP A 169 -9.61 -15.73 -23.22
N THR A 170 -10.26 -15.85 -22.07
CA THR A 170 -11.57 -15.22 -21.78
C THR A 170 -11.46 -13.82 -21.18
N VAL A 171 -10.25 -13.25 -21.06
CA VAL A 171 -10.05 -11.87 -20.60
C VAL A 171 -10.08 -10.91 -21.79
N THR A 172 -10.97 -9.91 -21.73
CA THR A 172 -11.19 -8.93 -22.79
C THR A 172 -9.91 -8.18 -23.17
N THR A 173 -9.70 -7.94 -24.47
CA THR A 173 -8.54 -7.18 -25.00
C THR A 173 -8.36 -5.82 -24.35
N GLU A 174 -9.44 -5.12 -24.01
CA GLU A 174 -9.40 -3.81 -23.35
C GLU A 174 -8.92 -3.88 -21.88
N ALA A 175 -9.05 -5.03 -21.21
CA ALA A 175 -8.44 -5.25 -19.89
C ALA A 175 -6.91 -5.41 -20.02
N LYS A 176 -6.47 -6.21 -21.00
CA LYS A 176 -5.04 -6.41 -21.33
C LYS A 176 -4.39 -5.08 -21.72
N ARG A 177 -5.02 -4.29 -22.59
CA ARG A 177 -4.57 -2.93 -22.97
C ARG A 177 -4.41 -1.98 -21.78
N LEU A 178 -5.31 -2.03 -20.80
CA LEU A 178 -5.19 -1.21 -19.60
C LEU A 178 -3.99 -1.65 -18.76
N ILE A 179 -3.78 -2.95 -18.59
CA ILE A 179 -2.59 -3.51 -17.93
C ILE A 179 -1.32 -3.11 -18.68
N ASP A 180 -1.26 -3.24 -20.00
CA ASP A 180 -0.10 -2.85 -20.82
C ASP A 180 0.25 -1.36 -20.65
N SER A 181 -0.78 -0.52 -20.52
CA SER A 181 -0.66 0.91 -20.30
C SER A 181 -0.18 1.27 -18.88
N MET A 182 -0.51 0.44 -17.88
CA MET A 182 -0.06 0.56 -16.49
C MET A 182 1.33 -0.05 -16.24
N LEU A 183 1.66 -1.16 -16.90
CA LEU A 183 2.92 -1.88 -16.81
C LEU A 183 3.93 -1.43 -17.89
N ASN A 184 3.79 -0.19 -18.38
CA ASN A 184 4.79 0.41 -19.25
C ASN A 184 6.10 0.66 -18.48
N ILE A 185 7.20 0.10 -18.97
CA ILE A 185 8.54 0.21 -18.35
C ILE A 185 9.00 1.66 -18.28
N ASN A 186 8.64 2.49 -19.28
CA ASN A 186 8.98 3.90 -19.28
C ASN A 186 7.92 4.70 -18.49
N PRO A 187 8.25 5.29 -17.32
CA PRO A 187 7.28 6.00 -16.48
C PRO A 187 6.66 7.22 -17.17
N SER A 188 7.29 7.83 -18.18
CA SER A 188 6.70 8.95 -18.94
C SER A 188 5.73 8.52 -20.04
N ARG A 189 5.69 7.22 -20.38
CA ARG A 189 4.72 6.62 -21.30
C ARG A 189 3.67 5.75 -20.58
N ARG A 190 3.79 5.63 -19.25
CA ARG A 190 2.84 4.94 -18.38
C ARG A 190 1.60 5.82 -18.21
N ILE A 191 0.42 5.22 -18.25
CA ILE A 191 -0.86 5.94 -18.16
C ILE A 191 -0.97 6.70 -16.83
N SER A 192 -1.60 7.88 -16.82
CA SER A 192 -1.89 8.58 -15.55
C SER A 192 -3.11 7.95 -14.85
N ALA A 193 -3.27 8.14 -13.54
CA ALA A 193 -4.49 7.72 -12.84
C ALA A 193 -5.74 8.37 -13.46
N THR A 194 -5.64 9.65 -13.81
CA THR A 194 -6.72 10.44 -14.43
C THR A 194 -7.13 9.88 -15.79
N ASP A 195 -6.19 9.34 -16.58
CA ASP A 195 -6.49 8.78 -17.90
C ASP A 195 -6.86 7.30 -17.83
N ALA A 196 -6.35 6.55 -16.85
CA ALA A 196 -6.82 5.20 -16.54
C ALA A 196 -8.31 5.18 -16.16
N LEU A 197 -8.78 6.19 -15.40
CA LEU A 197 -10.21 6.36 -15.10
C LEU A 197 -11.07 6.65 -16.34
N LYS A 198 -10.48 7.18 -17.41
CA LYS A 198 -11.15 7.41 -18.71
C LYS A 198 -11.05 6.21 -19.65
N HIS A 199 -10.26 5.19 -19.33
CA HIS A 199 -10.07 4.02 -20.18
C HIS A 199 -11.41 3.29 -20.40
N PRO A 200 -11.76 2.84 -21.63
CA PRO A 200 -13.06 2.22 -21.91
C PRO A 200 -13.45 1.08 -20.96
N TRP A 201 -12.48 0.24 -20.59
CA TRP A 201 -12.69 -0.85 -19.63
C TRP A 201 -13.16 -0.40 -18.22
N ILE A 202 -12.81 0.83 -17.82
CA ILE A 202 -13.25 1.46 -16.56
C ILE A 202 -14.53 2.28 -16.77
N CYS A 203 -14.51 3.26 -17.68
CA CYS A 203 -15.59 4.24 -17.82
C CYS A 203 -16.83 3.71 -18.58
N GLN A 204 -16.68 2.62 -19.35
CA GLN A 204 -17.75 1.97 -20.10
C GLN A 204 -17.88 0.49 -19.69
N ARG A 205 -17.62 0.20 -18.40
CA ARG A 205 -17.59 -1.16 -17.82
C ARG A 205 -18.74 -2.05 -18.26
N GLU A 206 -19.98 -1.55 -18.26
CA GLU A 206 -21.19 -2.31 -18.64
C GLU A 206 -21.16 -2.86 -20.08
N ARG A 207 -20.37 -2.26 -20.97
CA ARG A 207 -20.25 -2.65 -22.38
C ARG A 207 -18.91 -3.31 -22.71
N VAL A 208 -17.84 -2.97 -21.97
CA VAL A 208 -16.45 -3.29 -22.31
C VAL A 208 -15.81 -4.33 -21.38
N ALA A 209 -16.26 -4.43 -20.13
CA ALA A 209 -15.76 -5.44 -19.20
C ALA A 209 -16.50 -6.77 -19.39
N GLY A 210 -15.78 -7.89 -19.29
CA GLY A 210 -16.37 -9.22 -19.39
C GLY A 210 -17.38 -9.50 -18.26
N THR A 211 -18.54 -10.04 -18.62
CA THR A 211 -19.63 -10.40 -17.69
C THR A 211 -19.54 -11.86 -17.19
N ILE A 212 -18.60 -12.65 -17.73
CA ILE A 212 -18.42 -14.07 -17.41
C ILE A 212 -17.85 -14.22 -15.99
N HIS A 213 -18.48 -15.05 -15.16
CA HIS A 213 -17.95 -15.44 -13.85
C HIS A 213 -16.65 -16.24 -13.99
N ARG A 214 -15.60 -15.83 -13.27
CA ARG A 214 -14.26 -16.41 -13.36
C ARG A 214 -13.94 -17.26 -12.13
N GLN A 215 -14.42 -18.50 -12.11
CA GLN A 215 -14.25 -19.38 -10.95
C GLN A 215 -12.76 -19.68 -10.66
N GLU A 216 -11.96 -19.93 -11.69
CA GLU A 216 -10.51 -20.17 -11.58
C GLU A 216 -9.79 -19.00 -10.90
N THR A 217 -10.13 -17.76 -11.26
CA THR A 217 -9.62 -16.53 -10.61
C THR A 217 -9.91 -16.53 -9.11
N VAL A 218 -11.12 -16.93 -8.69
CA VAL A 218 -11.49 -17.03 -7.27
C VAL A 218 -10.63 -18.06 -6.55
N ASP A 219 -10.39 -19.22 -7.16
CA ASP A 219 -9.59 -20.29 -6.57
C ASP A 219 -8.09 -19.98 -6.51
N CYS A 220 -7.55 -19.31 -7.53
CA CYS A 220 -6.20 -18.75 -7.50
C CYS A 220 -6.07 -17.65 -6.44
N LEU A 221 -7.04 -16.73 -6.31
CA LEU A 221 -7.07 -15.71 -5.26
C LEU A 221 -7.13 -16.31 -3.84
N ARG A 222 -7.83 -17.44 -3.64
CA ARG A 222 -7.81 -18.18 -2.36
C ARG A 222 -6.40 -18.67 -2.03
N LYS A 223 -5.71 -19.32 -2.98
CA LYS A 223 -4.32 -19.79 -2.83
C LYS A 223 -3.34 -18.63 -2.59
N PHE A 224 -3.48 -17.53 -3.34
CA PHE A 224 -2.67 -16.32 -3.20
C PHE A 224 -2.81 -15.70 -1.80
N ASN A 225 -4.05 -15.53 -1.32
CA ASN A 225 -4.31 -14.99 0.01
C ASN A 225 -3.80 -15.90 1.13
N ALA A 226 -3.91 -17.23 0.99
CA ALA A 226 -3.32 -18.18 1.93
C ALA A 226 -1.79 -18.04 1.99
N ARG A 227 -1.10 -17.99 0.83
CA ARG A 227 0.35 -17.78 0.75
C ARG A 227 0.79 -16.44 1.36
N ARG A 228 0.01 -15.37 1.15
CA ARG A 228 0.26 -14.04 1.74
C ARG A 228 0.12 -14.05 3.26
N LYS A 229 -0.95 -14.65 3.79
CA LYS A 229 -1.18 -14.80 5.24
C LYS A 229 -0.08 -15.64 5.90
N LEU A 230 0.32 -16.76 5.28
CA LEU A 230 1.40 -17.62 5.80
C LEU A 230 2.75 -16.89 5.85
N LYS A 231 3.14 -16.18 4.77
CA LYS A 231 4.37 -15.37 4.77
C LYS A 231 4.35 -14.29 5.86
N GLY A 232 3.21 -13.62 6.05
CA GLY A 232 3.01 -12.66 7.14
C GLY A 232 3.20 -13.28 8.52
N ALA A 233 2.54 -14.42 8.79
CA ALA A 233 2.64 -15.13 10.07
C ALA A 233 4.07 -15.60 10.38
N ILE A 234 4.79 -16.15 9.41
CA ILE A 234 6.20 -16.56 9.57
C ILE A 234 7.07 -15.35 9.94
N LEU A 235 6.93 -14.22 9.22
CA LEU A 235 7.68 -13.00 9.50
C LEU A 235 7.37 -12.45 10.90
N SER A 236 6.10 -12.45 11.33
CA SER A 236 5.70 -12.08 12.69
C SER A 236 6.37 -12.97 13.74
N THR A 237 6.35 -14.30 13.56
CA THR A 237 6.97 -15.26 14.49
C THR A 237 8.49 -15.09 14.57
N MET A 238 9.17 -14.90 13.42
CA MET A 238 10.61 -14.63 13.40
C MET A 238 10.97 -13.33 14.14
N PHE A 239 10.11 -12.31 14.05
CA PHE A 239 10.32 -11.04 14.74
C PHE A 239 10.14 -11.18 16.26
N VAL A 240 9.09 -11.90 16.71
CA VAL A 240 8.85 -12.21 18.13
C VAL A 240 10.04 -12.99 18.72
N ASN A 241 10.53 -14.01 18.02
CA ASN A 241 11.68 -14.80 18.50
C ASN A 241 12.97 -13.96 18.58
N ARG A 242 13.19 -13.00 17.66
CA ARG A 242 14.31 -12.05 17.77
C ARG A 242 14.19 -11.09 18.96
N THR A 243 12.98 -10.74 19.39
CA THR A 243 12.77 -9.94 20.61
C THR A 243 12.85 -10.73 21.91
N LEU A 244 12.85 -12.06 21.86
CA LEU A 244 12.92 -12.96 23.02
C LEU A 244 14.32 -13.55 23.28
N ILE A 245 15.28 -13.31 22.39
CA ILE A 245 16.69 -13.67 22.60
C ILE A 245 17.41 -12.39 23.03
N PRO A 246 17.83 -12.23 24.30
CA PRO A 246 18.71 -11.15 24.70
C PRO A 246 20.02 -11.29 23.92
N SER A 247 20.53 -10.17 23.39
CA SER A 247 21.92 -10.08 22.95
C SER A 247 22.83 -10.41 24.14
N LYS A 248 23.63 -11.46 24.00
CA LYS A 248 24.82 -11.69 24.85
C LYS A 248 25.89 -10.65 24.53
#